data_AF-A0A820PQ31-F1
#
_entry.id   AF-A0A820PQ31-F1
#
_cell.length_a   1.000
_cell.length_b   1.000
_cell.length_c   1.000
_cell.angle_alpha   90.00
_cell.angle_beta   90.00
_cell.angle_gamma   90.00
#
_symmetry.space_group_name_H-M   'P 1'
#
loop_
_entity.id
_entity.type
_entity.pdbx_description
1 polymer ?
#
loop_
_entity_poly.entity_id
_entity_poly.type
_entity_poly.pdbx_seq_one_letter_code
_entity_poly.pdbx_strand_id
1 'polypeptide(L)'
;WQNLFIFIITLIDNDGIIQSYDYIEYLSVRDCNIKFNIYLLYLNRTKNRSKNYAVQINAFNKLTLNYRATWIFPIQFLFLPVYRLAILLTVPFNDIQPNEKCSLPCLHGKCYHYINNKNLTFCRCKPGWSGTECNIKYTCTCALNSLCFADNICVCPIDR
;
A
#
# COMPACT_ATOMS: atom_id res chain seq x y z
N TRP A 1 -14.93 8.59 18.83
CA TRP A 1 -14.58 8.09 17.48
C TRP A 1 -13.35 7.20 17.59
N GLN A 2 -13.58 5.90 17.83
CA GLN A 2 -12.53 4.89 17.96
C GLN A 2 -12.40 4.16 16.64
N ASN A 3 -11.52 4.65 15.76
CA ASN A 3 -11.24 3.99 14.49
C ASN A 3 -9.92 3.23 14.62
N LEU A 4 -9.96 1.93 14.31
CA LEU A 4 -8.77 1.10 14.22
C LEU A 4 -8.40 0.92 12.75
N PHE A 5 -7.19 1.35 12.41
CA PHE A 5 -6.63 1.22 11.08
C PHE A 5 -5.44 0.27 11.11
N ILE A 6 -5.23 -0.38 9.97
CA ILE A 6 -3.98 -1.05 9.65
C ILE A 6 -3.40 -0.38 8.41
N PHE A 7 -2.15 0.06 8.52
CA PHE A 7 -1.40 0.60 7.40
C PHE A 7 -0.42 -0.44 6.93
N ILE A 8 -0.43 -0.75 5.64
CA ILE A 8 0.60 -1.55 4.98
C ILE A 8 1.51 -0.58 4.23
N ILE A 9 2.77 -0.53 4.65
CA ILE A 9 3.82 0.27 4.05
C ILE A 9 4.64 -0.64 3.16
N THR A 10 4.72 -0.33 1.88
CA THR A 10 5.45 -1.11 0.88
C THR A 10 6.49 -0.26 0.18
N LEU A 11 7.67 -0.83 -0.05
CA LEU A 11 8.63 -0.31 -1.01
C LEU A 11 8.37 -1.03 -2.33
N ILE A 12 8.03 -0.29 -3.38
CA ILE A 12 7.72 -0.83 -4.71
C ILE A 12 8.69 -0.28 -5.74
N ASP A 13 8.90 -1.03 -6.82
CA ASP A 13 9.54 -0.52 -8.03
C ASP A 13 8.52 -0.03 -9.07
N ASN A 14 9.00 0.48 -10.21
CA ASN A 14 8.16 0.98 -11.30
C ASN A 14 7.21 -0.07 -11.90
N ASP A 15 7.55 -1.35 -11.79
CA ASP A 15 6.76 -2.46 -12.32
C ASP A 15 5.71 -2.93 -11.29
N GLY A 16 5.61 -2.25 -10.14
CA GLY A 16 4.71 -2.61 -9.06
C GLY A 16 5.18 -3.81 -8.24
N ILE A 17 6.45 -4.23 -8.38
CA ILE A 17 7.01 -5.34 -7.61
C ILE A 17 7.36 -4.83 -6.21
N ILE A 18 6.79 -5.49 -5.20
CA ILE A 18 7.06 -5.23 -3.79
C ILE A 18 8.49 -5.70 -3.47
N GLN A 19 9.32 -4.75 -3.06
CA GLN A 19 10.70 -4.98 -2.65
C GLN A 19 10.79 -5.38 -1.17
N SER A 20 10.00 -4.73 -0.34
CA SER A 20 9.80 -5.06 1.06
C SER A 20 8.52 -4.41 1.54
N TYR A 21 8.04 -4.84 2.70
CA TYR A 21 6.88 -4.27 3.33
C TYR A 21 7.01 -4.33 4.85
N ASP A 22 6.25 -3.48 5.50
CA ASP A 22 6.00 -3.50 6.93
C ASP A 22 4.55 -3.06 7.19
N TYR A 23 4.05 -3.24 8.39
CA TYR A 23 2.70 -2.80 8.75
C TYR A 23 2.66 -2.18 10.14
N ILE A 24 1.71 -1.28 10.32
CA ILE A 24 1.40 -0.69 11.63
C ILE A 24 -0.09 -0.80 11.91
N GLU A 25 -0.41 -1.08 13.17
CA GLU A 25 -1.75 -0.97 13.68
C GLU A 25 -1.90 0.35 14.41
N TYR A 26 -2.95 1.09 14.10
CA TYR A 26 -3.14 2.45 14.57
C TYR A 26 -4.55 2.60 15.13
N LEU A 27 -4.62 2.97 16.41
CA LEU A 27 -5.84 3.32 17.10
C LEU A 27 -5.94 4.83 17.27
N SER A 28 -6.94 5.46 16.67
CA SER A 28 -7.05 6.94 16.62
C SER A 28 -7.04 7.64 17.97
N VAL A 29 -7.54 6.98 19.02
CA VAL A 29 -7.64 7.55 20.38
C VAL A 29 -6.29 7.51 21.12
N ARG A 30 -5.44 6.53 20.80
CA ARG A 30 -4.18 6.28 21.52
C ARG A 30 -2.97 6.78 20.73
N ASP A 31 -2.98 6.58 19.42
CA ASP A 31 -1.77 6.63 18.60
C ASP A 31 -1.58 7.95 17.84
N CYS A 32 -2.49 8.92 18.01
CA CYS A 32 -2.49 10.20 17.28
C CYS A 32 -1.18 11.01 17.44
N ASN A 33 -0.53 10.93 18.60
CA ASN A 33 0.71 11.64 18.90
C ASN A 33 1.95 10.74 18.84
N ILE A 34 1.81 9.51 18.34
CA ILE A 34 2.91 8.54 18.28
C ILE A 34 3.60 8.63 16.93
N LYS A 35 4.93 8.59 16.96
CA LYS A 35 5.77 8.49 15.77
C LYS A 35 6.14 7.03 15.53
N PHE A 36 5.94 6.55 14.31
CA PHE A 36 6.35 5.23 13.86
C PHE A 36 7.65 5.34 13.05
N ASN A 37 8.61 4.46 13.34
CA ASN A 37 9.86 4.36 12.59
C ASN A 37 9.87 3.01 11.87
N ILE A 38 9.96 3.04 10.55
CA ILE A 38 9.83 1.86 9.68
C ILE A 38 11.08 1.78 8.81
N TYR A 39 11.61 0.57 8.63
CA TYR A 39 12.81 0.31 7.82
C TYR A 39 12.45 -0.63 6.68
N LEU A 40 12.56 -0.12 5.45
CA LEU A 40 12.31 -0.90 4.23
C LEU A 40 13.62 -1.18 3.53
N LEU A 41 13.79 -2.41 3.06
CA LEU A 41 14.99 -2.88 2.39
C LEU A 41 14.67 -3.25 0.93
N TYR A 42 15.65 -3.12 0.04
CA TYR A 42 15.53 -3.64 -1.32
C TYR A 42 15.70 -5.16 -1.31
N LEU A 43 15.02 -5.90 -2.21
CA LEU A 43 15.16 -7.36 -2.31
C LEU A 43 16.62 -7.78 -2.53
N ASN A 44 17.29 -7.05 -3.43
CA ASN A 44 18.68 -7.30 -3.77
C ASN A 44 19.58 -6.31 -3.02
N ARG A 45 20.71 -6.83 -2.50
CA ARG A 45 21.71 -6.02 -1.76
C ARG A 45 22.21 -4.83 -2.57
N THR A 46 22.40 -4.99 -3.88
CA THR A 46 22.65 -3.87 -4.79
C THR A 46 21.33 -3.41 -5.40
N LYS A 47 20.95 -2.18 -5.11
CA LYS A 47 19.81 -1.53 -5.74
C LYS A 47 20.00 -1.45 -7.25
N ASN A 48 18.96 -1.78 -8.00
CA ASN A 48 18.98 -1.62 -9.44
C ASN A 48 18.82 -0.13 -9.79
N ARG A 49 19.89 0.50 -10.28
CA ARG A 49 19.91 1.95 -10.59
C ARG A 49 19.07 2.32 -11.81
N SER A 50 18.68 1.36 -12.64
CA SER A 50 17.81 1.59 -13.81
C SER A 50 16.34 1.65 -13.44
N LYS A 51 15.96 1.23 -12.22
CA LYS A 51 14.59 1.28 -11.73
C LYS A 51 14.39 2.48 -10.81
N ASN A 52 13.21 3.09 -10.89
CA ASN A 52 12.76 4.00 -9.83
C ASN A 52 11.94 3.22 -8.81
N TYR A 53 11.91 3.77 -7.60
CA TYR A 53 11.28 3.14 -6.45
C TYR A 53 10.42 4.16 -5.74
N ALA A 54 9.36 3.69 -5.10
CA ALA A 54 8.48 4.53 -4.30
C ALA A 54 8.06 3.78 -3.03
N VAL A 55 7.79 4.54 -1.98
CA VAL A 55 7.11 4.02 -0.79
C VAL A 55 5.61 4.24 -0.99
N GLN A 56 4.85 3.14 -1.06
CA GLN A 56 3.40 3.17 -1.12
C GLN A 56 2.82 2.75 0.24
N ILE A 57 1.91 3.56 0.77
CA ILE A 57 1.24 3.32 2.05
C ILE A 57 -0.24 3.10 1.78
N ASN A 58 -0.80 2.00 2.27
CA ASN A 58 -2.19 1.60 2.08
C ASN A 58 -2.87 1.53 3.44
N ALA A 59 -3.97 2.26 3.64
CA ALA A 59 -4.75 2.21 4.87
C ALA A 59 -6.03 1.39 4.70
N PHE A 60 -6.27 0.51 5.66
CA PHE A 60 -7.48 -0.28 5.77
C PHE A 60 -8.13 -0.03 7.12
N ASN A 61 -9.46 -0.02 7.15
CA ASN A 61 -10.18 -0.16 8.41
C ASN A 61 -10.01 -1.60 8.90
N LYS A 62 -9.50 -1.81 10.11
CA LYS A 62 -9.19 -3.14 10.62
C LYS A 62 -10.45 -3.96 10.98
N LEU A 63 -11.57 -3.30 11.26
CA LEU A 63 -12.84 -3.96 11.58
C LEU A 63 -13.56 -4.42 10.31
N THR A 64 -13.69 -3.52 9.32
CA THR A 64 -14.47 -3.82 8.10
C THR A 64 -13.62 -4.33 6.94
N LEU A 65 -12.28 -4.29 7.06
CA LEU A 65 -11.31 -4.53 5.98
C LEU A 65 -11.49 -3.60 4.76
N ASN A 66 -12.28 -2.53 4.92
CA ASN A 66 -12.51 -1.55 3.86
C ASN A 66 -11.25 -0.72 3.64
N TYR A 67 -11.04 -0.40 2.37
CA TYR A 67 -9.91 0.39 1.93
C TYR A 67 -10.19 1.87 2.09
N ARG A 68 -9.33 2.56 2.81
CA ARG A 68 -9.53 3.95 3.18
C ARG A 68 -8.77 4.88 2.26
N ALA A 69 -7.52 4.54 1.98
CA ALA A 69 -6.60 5.47 1.38
C ALA A 69 -5.33 4.81 0.85
N THR A 70 -4.71 5.50 -0.10
CA THR A 70 -3.38 5.17 -0.62
C THR A 70 -2.57 6.44 -0.74
N TRP A 71 -1.31 6.37 -0.36
CA TRP A 71 -0.33 7.41 -0.62
C TRP A 71 0.86 6.81 -1.32
N ILE A 72 1.50 7.59 -2.19
CA ILE A 72 2.74 7.21 -2.88
C ILE A 72 3.80 8.29 -2.73
N PHE A 73 5.00 7.89 -2.34
CA PHE A 73 6.13 8.79 -2.12
C PHE A 73 7.33 8.30 -2.94
N PRO A 74 7.65 8.93 -4.08
CA PRO A 74 8.78 8.52 -4.91
C PRO A 74 10.11 8.77 -4.20
N ILE A 75 11.06 7.85 -4.37
CA ILE A 75 12.43 8.00 -3.86
C ILE A 75 13.23 8.81 -4.87
N GLN A 76 13.55 10.06 -4.52
CA GLN A 76 14.22 10.99 -5.43
C GLN A 76 15.73 10.73 -5.52
N PHE A 77 16.39 10.37 -4.42
CA PHE A 77 17.85 10.25 -4.34
C PHE A 77 18.28 8.79 -4.29
N LEU A 78 18.22 8.10 -5.43
CA LEU A 78 18.52 6.66 -5.49
C LEU A 78 19.98 6.32 -5.18
N PHE A 79 20.90 7.29 -5.30
CA PHE A 79 22.33 7.16 -5.03
C PHE A 79 22.66 7.12 -3.54
N LEU A 80 21.76 7.57 -2.66
CA LEU A 80 21.99 7.53 -1.22
C LEU A 80 21.97 6.07 -0.73
N PRO A 81 22.96 5.65 0.08
CA PRO A 81 22.94 4.33 0.70
C PRO A 81 21.68 4.08 1.54
N VAL A 82 21.20 5.14 2.19
CA VAL A 82 19.96 5.15 2.97
C VAL A 82 19.17 6.42 2.64
N TYR A 83 17.94 6.26 2.17
CA TYR A 83 17.01 7.36 1.94
C TYR A 83 16.05 7.48 3.13
N ARG A 84 16.05 8.61 3.84
CA ARG A 84 15.17 8.86 4.98
C ARG A 84 13.97 9.70 4.54
N LEU A 85 12.78 9.24 4.91
CA LEU A 85 11.52 9.88 4.58
C LEU A 85 10.73 10.12 5.88
N ALA A 86 10.31 11.36 6.11
CA ALA A 86 9.46 11.74 7.24
C ALA A 86 8.17 12.34 6.69
N ILE A 87 7.03 11.74 7.04
CA ILE A 87 5.71 12.07 6.48
C ILE A 87 4.72 12.23 7.62
N LEU A 88 3.90 13.28 7.56
CA LEU A 88 2.66 13.38 8.30
C LEU A 88 1.51 12.90 7.40
N LEU A 89 0.82 11.83 7.79
CA LEU A 89 -0.28 11.24 7.03
C LEU A 89 -1.64 11.73 7.54
N THR A 90 -2.52 12.12 6.62
CA THR A 90 -3.90 12.52 6.93
C THR A 90 -4.88 11.52 6.32
N VAL A 91 -5.52 10.73 7.17
CA VAL A 91 -6.52 9.73 6.73
C VAL A 91 -7.84 10.44 6.42
N PRO A 92 -8.41 10.29 5.22
CA PRO A 92 -9.70 10.88 4.88
C PRO A 92 -10.83 10.27 5.72
N PHE A 93 -11.91 11.02 5.90
CA PHE A 93 -13.10 10.55 6.60
C PHE A 93 -13.94 9.57 5.76
N ASN A 94 -14.01 9.78 4.45
CA ASN A 94 -14.75 8.92 3.53
C ASN A 94 -13.83 7.87 2.90
N ASP A 95 -14.41 6.73 2.54
CA ASP A 95 -13.72 5.71 1.77
C ASP A 95 -13.39 6.25 0.37
N ILE A 96 -12.20 5.91 -0.11
CA ILE A 96 -11.79 6.29 -1.46
C ILE A 96 -12.65 5.58 -2.50
N GLN A 97 -13.15 6.35 -3.47
CA GLN A 97 -14.00 5.83 -4.53
C GLN A 97 -13.17 5.43 -5.75
N PRO A 98 -13.60 4.39 -6.48
CA PRO A 98 -12.94 4.04 -7.73
C PRO A 98 -13.08 5.19 -8.73
N ASN A 99 -12.03 5.41 -9.50
CA ASN A 99 -12.03 6.40 -10.56
C ASN A 99 -12.43 5.74 -11.89
N GLU A 100 -13.29 6.40 -12.65
CA GLU A 100 -13.73 5.95 -13.97
C GLU A 100 -12.63 6.17 -15.03
N LYS A 101 -11.76 7.17 -14.85
CA LYS A 101 -10.73 7.55 -15.83
C LYS A 101 -9.35 7.09 -15.40
N CYS A 102 -9.04 5.82 -15.63
CA CYS A 102 -7.71 5.29 -15.38
C CYS A 102 -6.78 5.51 -16.57
N SER A 103 -5.52 5.86 -16.31
CA SER A 103 -4.49 5.87 -17.36
C SER A 103 -4.07 4.45 -17.79
N LEU A 104 -4.31 3.44 -16.95
CA LEU A 104 -3.95 2.03 -17.17
C LEU A 104 -5.18 1.11 -17.13
N PRO A 105 -5.25 0.05 -17.96
CA PRO A 105 -6.35 -0.90 -17.94
C PRO A 105 -6.24 -1.85 -16.72
N CYS A 106 -7.15 -1.72 -15.76
CA CYS A 106 -7.22 -2.64 -14.62
C CYS A 106 -8.09 -3.87 -14.96
N LEU A 107 -7.51 -4.94 -15.50
CA LEU A 107 -8.27 -6.12 -15.98
C LEU A 107 -9.06 -6.81 -14.86
N HIS A 108 -8.39 -7.15 -13.75
CA HIS A 108 -8.99 -7.80 -12.59
C HIS A 108 -8.92 -6.94 -11.34
N GLY A 109 -9.40 -5.70 -11.45
CA GLY A 109 -9.31 -4.75 -10.36
C GLY A 109 -10.25 -3.56 -10.52
N LYS A 110 -10.00 -2.53 -9.72
CA LYS A 110 -10.61 -1.21 -9.86
C LYS A 110 -9.52 -0.14 -9.80
N CYS A 111 -9.72 0.93 -10.55
CA CYS A 111 -8.80 2.06 -10.58
C CYS A 111 -9.04 3.01 -9.40
N TYR A 112 -7.97 3.54 -8.82
CA TYR A 112 -8.03 4.55 -7.76
C TYR A 112 -6.96 5.62 -7.99
N HIS A 113 -7.13 6.76 -7.32
CA HIS A 113 -6.09 7.80 -7.23
C HIS A 113 -5.30 7.69 -5.94
N TYR A 114 -4.06 8.16 -5.96
CA TYR A 114 -3.34 8.41 -4.72
C TYR A 114 -3.85 9.69 -4.06
N ILE A 115 -4.04 9.67 -2.75
CA ILE A 115 -4.61 10.81 -2.01
C ILE A 115 -3.68 12.02 -2.05
N ASN A 116 -2.37 11.80 -1.97
CA ASN A 116 -1.38 12.86 -2.07
C ASN A 116 -1.02 13.27 -3.51
N ASN A 117 -1.50 12.55 -4.53
CA ASN A 117 -1.27 12.91 -5.92
C ASN A 117 -2.42 12.44 -6.82
N LYS A 118 -3.41 13.31 -7.03
CA LYS A 118 -4.60 13.03 -7.84
C LYS A 118 -4.30 12.86 -9.33
N ASN A 119 -3.12 13.27 -9.81
CA ASN A 119 -2.75 13.06 -11.22
C ASN A 119 -2.24 11.64 -11.47
N LEU A 120 -1.88 10.91 -10.41
CA LEU A 120 -1.45 9.52 -10.49
C LEU A 120 -2.60 8.59 -10.14
N THR A 121 -2.77 7.56 -10.96
CA THR A 121 -3.72 6.46 -10.75
C THR A 121 -2.98 5.16 -10.52
N PHE A 122 -3.64 4.21 -9.86
CA PHE A 122 -3.16 2.84 -9.74
C PHE A 122 -4.33 1.85 -9.77
N CYS A 123 -4.03 0.61 -10.13
CA CYS A 123 -5.00 -0.48 -10.08
C CYS A 123 -4.93 -1.17 -8.72
N ARG A 124 -6.08 -1.26 -8.04
CA ARG A 124 -6.26 -2.15 -6.90
C ARG A 124 -6.82 -3.47 -7.40
N CYS A 125 -6.00 -4.50 -7.34
CA CYS A 125 -6.36 -5.83 -7.83
C CYS A 125 -7.32 -6.54 -6.87
N LYS A 126 -8.15 -7.40 -7.45
CA LYS A 126 -8.95 -8.37 -6.69
C LYS A 126 -8.02 -9.44 -6.09
N PRO A 127 -8.40 -10.08 -4.98
CA PRO A 127 -7.62 -11.18 -4.41
C PRO A 127 -7.25 -12.24 -5.45
N GLY A 128 -5.99 -12.69 -5.45
CA GLY A 128 -5.45 -13.63 -6.44
C GLY A 128 -4.92 -13.02 -7.74
N TRP A 129 -4.95 -11.68 -7.87
CA TRP A 129 -4.39 -10.95 -9.02
C TRP A 129 -3.38 -9.89 -8.59
N SER A 130 -2.31 -9.73 -9.35
CA SER A 130 -1.22 -8.78 -9.12
C SER A 130 -0.72 -8.15 -10.43
N GLY A 131 0.28 -7.28 -10.32
CA GLY A 131 0.79 -6.47 -11.42
C GLY A 131 0.12 -5.11 -11.54
N THR A 132 0.73 -4.20 -12.27
CA THR A 132 0.23 -2.82 -12.49
C THR A 132 -1.14 -2.77 -13.14
N GLU A 133 -1.46 -3.77 -13.97
CA GLU A 133 -2.74 -3.91 -14.69
C GLU A 133 -3.64 -5.01 -14.09
N CYS A 134 -3.24 -5.66 -13.01
CA CYS A 134 -3.94 -6.80 -12.42
C CYS A 134 -4.10 -7.99 -13.41
N ASN A 135 -3.04 -8.29 -14.16
CA ASN A 135 -3.01 -9.32 -15.20
C ASN A 135 -2.23 -10.59 -14.80
N ILE A 136 -1.49 -10.55 -13.69
CA ILE A 136 -0.72 -11.69 -13.18
C ILE A 136 -1.56 -12.43 -12.14
N LYS A 137 -1.74 -13.74 -12.31
CA LYS A 137 -2.47 -14.58 -11.36
C LYS A 137 -1.51 -15.14 -10.31
N TYR A 138 -1.93 -15.15 -9.04
CA TYR A 138 -1.22 -15.82 -7.95
C TYR A 138 -2.20 -16.55 -7.03
N THR A 139 -1.67 -17.43 -6.17
CA THR A 139 -2.49 -18.19 -5.23
C THR A 139 -2.41 -17.55 -3.86
N CYS A 140 -3.48 -16.89 -3.44
CA CYS A 140 -3.56 -16.32 -2.10
C CYS A 140 -3.56 -17.42 -1.03
N THR A 141 -2.61 -17.35 -0.10
CA THR A 141 -2.46 -18.32 1.01
C THR A 141 -3.11 -17.86 2.31
N CYS A 142 -3.75 -16.69 2.32
CA CYS A 142 -4.37 -16.10 3.50
C CYS A 142 -5.58 -16.91 4.00
N ALA A 143 -5.86 -16.84 5.31
CA ALA A 143 -6.97 -17.54 5.94
C ALA A 143 -8.35 -17.08 5.44
N LEU A 144 -9.36 -17.92 5.61
CA LEU A 144 -10.75 -17.57 5.27
C LEU A 144 -11.17 -16.28 6.02
N ASN A 145 -11.83 -15.35 5.33
CA ASN A 145 -12.24 -14.02 5.83
C ASN A 145 -11.11 -12.98 6.04
N SER A 146 -9.87 -13.30 5.67
CA SER A 146 -8.82 -12.29 5.57
C SER A 146 -8.79 -11.67 4.17
N LEU A 147 -8.31 -10.44 4.08
CA LEU A 147 -8.12 -9.76 2.80
C LEU A 147 -6.70 -10.00 2.30
N CYS A 148 -6.60 -10.55 1.09
CA CYS A 148 -5.34 -10.70 0.39
C CYS A 148 -4.88 -9.37 -0.19
N PHE A 149 -3.76 -8.84 0.30
CA PHE A 149 -3.14 -7.63 -0.25
C PHE A 149 -2.13 -7.96 -1.35
N ALA A 150 -1.28 -8.97 -1.12
CA ALA A 150 -0.33 -9.52 -2.07
C ALA A 150 -0.12 -11.02 -1.78
N ASP A 151 0.71 -11.71 -2.57
CA ASP A 151 0.91 -13.18 -2.54
C ASP A 151 0.93 -13.79 -1.13
N ASN A 152 1.74 -13.21 -0.24
CA ASN A 152 1.86 -13.62 1.17
C ASN A 152 1.58 -12.48 2.17
N ILE A 153 0.88 -11.42 1.75
CA ILE A 153 0.56 -10.28 2.63
C ILE A 153 -0.95 -10.26 2.86
N CYS A 154 -1.34 -10.50 4.12
CA CYS A 154 -2.73 -10.66 4.53
C CYS A 154 -3.13 -9.54 5.49
N VAL A 155 -4.36 -9.04 5.35
CA VAL A 155 -4.99 -8.15 6.31
C VAL A 155 -6.10 -8.91 7.01
N CYS A 156 -5.91 -9.19 8.30
CA CYS A 156 -6.82 -9.97 9.10
C CYS A 156 -7.75 -9.08 9.94
N PRO A 157 -9.03 -9.45 10.10
CA PRO A 157 -9.93 -8.78 11.03
C PRO A 157 -9.54 -9.10 12.47
N ILE A 158 -10.09 -8.35 13.44
CA ILE A 158 -9.78 -8.55 14.87
C ILE A 158 -10.35 -9.87 15.42
N ASP A 159 -11.44 -10.37 14.84
CA ASP A 159 -12.26 -11.43 15.44
C ASP A 159 -11.80 -12.87 15.16
N ARG A 160 -10.53 -13.12 14.81
CA ARG A 160 -9.95 -14.49 14.79
C ARG A 160 -8.43 -14.51 14.67
#